data_AF-A0A972QSJ2-F1
#
_entry.id   AF-A0A972QSJ2-F1
#
_cell.length_a   1.000
_cell.length_b   1.000
_cell.length_c   1.000
_cell.angle_alpha   90.00
_cell.angle_beta   90.00
_cell.angle_gamma   90.00
#
_symmetry.space_group_name_H-M   'P 1'
#
loop_
_entity.id
_entity.type
_entity.pdbx_description
1 polymer ?
#
loop_
_entity_poly.entity_id
_entity_poly.type
_entity_poly.pdbx_seq_one_letter_code
_entity_poly.pdbx_strand_id
1 'polypeptide(L)'
;MKFTERFTIDVDLEEARKRFVNRVYNRAYLSFFLDLGENERFRIHKEIISALGDKYQFGKNLSDEIGDDYHRNLQALEVLYNSVNRRYHDKANNLIISLLEESEVDLGVRWENGRFIKSGAKILDDKLVNDVLYWLRDNKYISVMKPFEKGLEHFLHSDKRPEILSDVITDMYEALEALTKIVTKRPNKELSANRELFVSKVKASSAYKRILDEYITYANEFRHAIEEGKTKPVLNSREVESFIYLTGVFIRLTM
;
A
#
# COMPACT_ATOMS: atom_id res chain seq x y z
N MET A 1 19.89 -0.10 16.31
CA MET A 1 20.01 -1.47 15.77
C MET A 1 19.26 -2.41 16.69
N LYS A 2 18.18 -3.03 16.19
CA LYS A 2 17.25 -3.86 16.96
C LYS A 2 17.89 -5.22 17.32
N PHE A 3 17.33 -5.92 18.31
CA PHE A 3 17.81 -7.25 18.68
C PHE A 3 17.73 -8.23 17.50
N THR A 4 16.60 -8.26 16.79
CA THR A 4 16.41 -9.14 15.62
C THR A 4 17.42 -8.85 14.51
N GLU A 5 17.71 -7.58 14.24
CA GLU A 5 18.76 -7.15 13.31
C GLU A 5 20.15 -7.64 13.74
N ARG A 6 20.46 -7.55 15.05
CA ARG A 6 21.77 -7.98 15.58
C ARG A 6 22.00 -9.48 15.51
N PHE A 7 20.93 -10.27 15.57
CA PHE A 7 20.99 -11.74 15.61
C PHE A 7 20.48 -12.40 14.33
N THR A 8 20.24 -11.61 13.27
CA THR A 8 19.75 -12.10 11.97
C THR A 8 18.50 -12.97 12.10
N ILE A 9 17.61 -12.61 13.03
CA ILE A 9 16.34 -13.30 13.20
C ILE A 9 15.39 -12.76 12.14
N ASP A 10 15.04 -13.61 11.18
CA ASP A 10 14.05 -13.29 10.18
C ASP A 10 12.65 -13.29 10.82
N VAL A 11 11.93 -12.19 10.66
CA VAL A 11 10.58 -12.01 11.19
C VAL A 11 9.70 -11.56 10.04
N ASP A 12 8.79 -12.44 9.64
CA ASP A 12 7.82 -12.10 8.60
C ASP A 12 6.76 -11.09 9.09
N LEU A 13 5.98 -10.57 8.15
CA LEU A 13 4.96 -9.56 8.43
C LEU A 13 3.88 -10.06 9.39
N GLU A 14 3.48 -11.33 9.32
CA GLU A 14 2.40 -11.88 10.14
C GLU A 14 2.86 -12.04 11.60
N GLU A 15 4.07 -12.55 11.81
CA GLU A 15 4.68 -12.63 13.14
C GLU A 15 4.93 -11.22 13.71
N ALA A 16 5.38 -10.25 12.90
CA ALA A 16 5.55 -8.87 13.35
C ALA A 16 4.23 -8.22 13.77
N ARG A 17 3.13 -8.46 13.04
CA ARG A 17 1.77 -8.00 13.40
C ARG A 17 1.31 -8.63 14.71
N LYS A 18 1.51 -9.93 14.89
CA LYS A 18 1.19 -10.62 16.14
C LYS A 18 1.95 -10.03 17.32
N ARG A 19 3.25 -9.78 17.16
CA ARG A 19 4.08 -9.12 18.19
C ARG A 19 3.64 -7.69 18.46
N PHE A 20 3.23 -6.95 17.44
CA PHE A 20 2.64 -5.62 17.61
C PHE A 20 1.38 -5.68 18.47
N VAL A 21 0.43 -6.58 18.16
CA VAL A 21 -0.78 -6.78 18.97
C VAL A 21 -0.45 -7.12 20.42
N ASN A 22 0.53 -8.00 20.65
CA ASN A 22 1.01 -8.30 22.01
C ASN A 22 1.57 -7.07 22.72
N ARG A 23 2.32 -6.20 22.02
CA ARG A 23 2.82 -4.94 22.58
C ARG A 23 1.67 -3.98 22.90
N VAL A 24 0.66 -3.89 22.03
CA VAL A 24 -0.56 -3.11 22.27
C VAL A 24 -1.27 -3.59 23.54
N TYR A 25 -1.50 -4.89 23.67
CA TYR A 25 -2.11 -5.48 24.86
C TYR A 25 -1.36 -5.07 26.14
N ASN A 26 -0.06 -5.33 26.18
CA ASN A 26 0.75 -5.11 27.38
C ASN A 26 0.91 -3.62 27.73
N ARG A 27 1.12 -2.75 26.74
CA ARG A 27 1.51 -1.35 26.98
C ARG A 27 0.34 -0.39 26.87
N ALA A 28 -0.56 -0.59 25.90
CA ALA A 28 -1.74 0.24 25.74
C ALA A 28 -2.83 -0.17 26.72
N TYR A 29 -3.22 -1.44 26.76
CA TYR A 29 -4.39 -1.85 27.54
C TYR A 29 -4.05 -2.15 29.01
N LEU A 30 -2.99 -2.90 29.29
CA LEU A 30 -2.63 -3.25 30.68
C LEU A 30 -1.86 -2.16 31.44
N SER A 31 -1.25 -1.20 30.74
CA SER A 31 -0.49 -0.13 31.39
C SER A 31 -1.16 1.23 31.19
N PHE A 32 -1.09 1.79 29.98
CA PHE A 32 -1.59 3.15 29.74
C PHE A 32 -3.07 3.31 30.04
N PHE A 33 -3.92 2.38 29.60
CA PHE A 33 -5.36 2.45 29.80
C PHE A 33 -5.73 2.27 31.28
N LEU A 34 -5.03 1.40 32.01
CA LEU A 34 -5.26 1.23 33.45
C LEU A 34 -4.81 2.44 34.28
N ASP A 35 -3.84 3.23 33.81
CA ASP A 35 -3.42 4.50 34.44
C ASP A 35 -4.52 5.59 34.37
N LEU A 36 -5.53 5.43 33.51
CA LEU A 36 -6.64 6.38 33.41
C LEU A 36 -7.61 6.22 34.58
N GLY A 37 -8.27 7.31 34.96
CA GLY A 37 -9.31 7.28 35.99
C GLY A 37 -10.48 6.38 35.58
N GLU A 38 -11.14 5.72 36.54
CA GLU A 38 -12.17 4.71 36.27
C GLU A 38 -13.29 5.20 35.34
N ASN A 39 -13.81 6.40 35.57
CA ASN A 39 -14.83 7.02 34.71
C ASN A 39 -14.33 7.25 33.28
N GLU A 40 -13.06 7.65 33.12
CA GLU A 40 -12.44 7.88 31.82
C GLU A 40 -12.24 6.54 31.09
N ARG A 41 -11.77 5.49 31.79
CA ARG A 41 -11.68 4.13 31.25
C ARG A 41 -13.03 3.62 30.78
N PHE A 42 -14.07 3.73 31.61
CA PHE A 42 -15.39 3.25 31.25
C PHE A 42 -15.92 3.93 29.99
N ARG A 43 -15.79 5.26 29.90
CA ARG A 43 -16.21 6.02 28.72
C ARG A 43 -15.43 5.61 27.47
N ILE A 44 -14.10 5.58 27.55
CA ILE A 44 -13.24 5.24 26.40
C ILE A 44 -13.46 3.79 25.97
N HIS A 45 -13.63 2.86 26.91
CA HIS A 45 -13.94 1.46 26.60
C HIS A 45 -15.21 1.40 25.73
N LYS A 46 -16.28 2.05 26.17
CA LYS A 46 -17.53 2.09 25.41
C LYS A 46 -17.37 2.72 24.02
N GLU A 47 -16.57 3.78 23.91
CA GLU A 47 -16.27 4.44 22.63
C GLU A 47 -15.50 3.52 21.67
N ILE A 48 -14.49 2.79 22.16
CA ILE A 48 -13.74 1.81 21.37
C ILE A 48 -14.67 0.71 20.85
N ILE A 49 -15.45 0.07 21.73
CA ILE A 49 -16.34 -1.03 21.32
C ILE A 49 -17.41 -0.55 20.34
N SER A 50 -17.94 0.66 20.53
CA SER A 50 -18.90 1.26 19.59
C SER A 50 -18.26 1.52 18.22
N ALA A 51 -17.02 2.01 18.17
CA ALA A 51 -16.32 2.28 16.92
C ALA A 51 -15.96 0.99 16.16
N LEU A 52 -15.68 -0.10 16.87
CA LEU A 52 -15.46 -1.43 16.30
C LEU A 52 -16.76 -2.07 15.76
N GLY A 53 -17.92 -1.46 16.00
CA GLY A 53 -19.23 -1.95 15.55
C GLY A 53 -19.83 -3.02 16.45
N ASP A 54 -19.29 -3.21 17.66
CA ASP A 54 -19.68 -4.26 18.58
C ASP A 54 -20.62 -3.77 19.68
N LYS A 55 -21.33 -4.71 20.31
CA LYS A 55 -22.17 -4.41 21.47
C LYS A 55 -21.33 -4.44 22.75
N TYR A 56 -21.23 -3.31 23.43
CA TYR A 56 -20.59 -3.20 24.73
C TYR A 56 -21.18 -4.16 25.78
N GLN A 57 -20.30 -4.92 26.45
CA GLN A 57 -20.67 -5.83 27.53
C GLN A 57 -20.05 -5.38 28.85
N PHE A 58 -20.91 -5.01 29.81
CA PHE A 58 -20.46 -4.59 31.12
C PHE A 58 -19.68 -5.71 31.83
N GLY A 59 -18.53 -5.36 32.42
CA GLY A 59 -17.69 -6.28 33.18
C GLY A 59 -16.70 -7.10 32.35
N LYS A 60 -16.70 -6.99 31.02
CA LYS A 60 -15.64 -7.54 30.18
C LYS A 60 -14.42 -6.61 30.14
N ASN A 61 -13.24 -7.20 29.93
CA ASN A 61 -12.03 -6.43 29.70
C ASN A 61 -11.94 -6.01 28.24
N LEU A 62 -11.43 -4.80 28.01
CA LEU A 62 -11.24 -4.23 26.68
C LEU A 62 -10.44 -5.16 25.75
N SER A 63 -9.35 -5.75 26.26
CA SER A 63 -8.51 -6.66 25.48
C SER A 63 -9.26 -7.90 24.99
N ASP A 64 -10.14 -8.45 25.82
CA ASP A 64 -10.85 -9.70 25.53
C ASP A 64 -11.94 -9.47 24.47
N GLU A 65 -12.46 -8.24 24.39
CA GLU A 65 -13.45 -7.82 23.38
C GLU A 65 -12.79 -7.43 22.05
N ILE A 66 -11.58 -6.88 22.07
CA ILE A 66 -10.83 -6.54 20.83
C ILE A 66 -10.24 -7.81 20.20
N GLY A 67 -9.63 -8.67 21.01
CA GLY A 67 -8.92 -9.88 20.59
C GLY A 67 -7.59 -9.61 19.90
N ASP A 68 -7.13 -10.62 19.15
CA ASP A 68 -5.79 -10.64 18.53
C ASP A 68 -5.75 -10.07 17.10
N ASP A 69 -6.86 -9.53 16.60
CA ASP A 69 -6.93 -8.99 15.24
C ASP A 69 -6.14 -7.68 15.11
N TYR A 70 -5.22 -7.65 14.14
CA TYR A 70 -4.31 -6.53 13.92
C TYR A 70 -5.06 -5.22 13.60
N HIS A 71 -6.06 -5.27 12.72
CA HIS A 71 -6.76 -4.07 12.26
C HIS A 71 -7.69 -3.50 13.33
N ARG A 72 -8.37 -4.37 14.09
CA ARG A 72 -9.17 -3.97 15.26
C ARG A 72 -8.32 -3.28 16.31
N ASN A 73 -7.10 -3.76 16.55
CA ASN A 73 -6.17 -3.12 17.48
C ASN A 73 -5.70 -1.74 16.98
N LEU A 74 -5.44 -1.56 15.68
CA LEU A 74 -5.15 -0.23 15.12
C LEU A 74 -6.32 0.74 15.33
N GLN A 75 -7.54 0.30 14.99
CA GLN A 75 -8.74 1.12 15.16
C GLN A 75 -8.99 1.48 16.63
N ALA A 76 -8.78 0.54 17.54
CA ALA A 76 -8.90 0.77 18.98
C ALA A 76 -7.90 1.81 19.48
N LEU A 77 -6.66 1.80 18.98
CA LEU A 77 -5.65 2.81 19.30
C LEU A 77 -6.01 4.21 18.77
N GLU A 78 -6.60 4.32 17.57
CA GLU A 78 -7.09 5.62 17.07
C GLU A 78 -8.15 6.20 17.99
N VAL A 79 -9.13 5.37 18.37
CA VAL A 79 -10.22 5.80 19.25
C VAL A 79 -9.66 6.14 20.63
N LEU A 80 -8.80 5.30 21.19
CA LEU A 80 -8.12 5.58 22.46
C LEU A 80 -7.44 6.96 22.42
N TYR A 81 -6.65 7.25 21.38
CA TYR A 81 -5.97 8.54 21.24
C TYR A 81 -6.95 9.72 21.15
N ASN A 82 -8.01 9.60 20.34
CA ASN A 82 -8.98 10.67 20.15
C ASN A 82 -9.90 10.87 21.35
N SER A 83 -10.04 9.84 22.19
CA SER A 83 -10.96 9.83 23.31
C SER A 83 -10.30 10.20 24.64
N VAL A 84 -8.98 10.14 24.77
CA VAL A 84 -8.31 10.55 26.02
C VAL A 84 -8.38 12.06 26.23
N ASN A 85 -8.36 12.49 27.49
CA ASN A 85 -8.23 13.91 27.81
C ASN A 85 -6.94 14.51 27.24
N ARG A 86 -6.96 15.81 26.90
CA ARG A 86 -5.81 16.55 26.34
C ARG A 86 -4.49 16.38 27.13
N ARG A 87 -4.58 16.21 28.46
CA ARG A 87 -3.41 15.94 29.33
C ARG A 87 -2.68 14.63 29.03
N TYR A 88 -3.34 13.68 28.37
CA TYR A 88 -2.80 12.37 28.03
C TYR A 88 -2.48 12.22 26.54
N HIS A 89 -2.82 13.20 25.70
CA HIS A 89 -2.58 13.12 24.25
C HIS A 89 -1.12 12.84 23.91
N ASP A 90 -0.17 13.56 24.52
CA ASP A 90 1.26 13.37 24.25
C ASP A 90 1.72 11.97 24.67
N LYS A 91 1.24 11.48 25.83
CA LYS A 91 1.56 10.13 26.31
C LYS A 91 0.97 9.05 25.39
N ALA A 92 -0.27 9.22 24.93
CA ALA A 92 -0.92 8.32 23.99
C ALA A 92 -0.23 8.32 22.61
N ASN A 93 0.10 9.50 22.08
CA ASN A 93 0.80 9.67 20.81
C ASN A 93 2.17 9.00 20.85
N ASN A 94 2.96 9.29 21.88
CA ASN A 94 4.30 8.71 22.04
C ASN A 94 4.26 7.20 22.25
N LEU A 95 3.23 6.70 22.95
CA LEU A 95 2.98 5.26 23.04
C LEU A 95 2.79 4.66 21.65
N ILE A 96 1.87 5.18 20.85
CA ILE A 96 1.58 4.66 19.51
C ILE A 96 2.81 4.70 18.60
N ILE A 97 3.54 5.82 18.59
CA ILE A 97 4.79 5.95 17.84
C ILE A 97 5.79 4.88 18.28
N SER A 98 6.00 4.70 19.59
CA SER A 98 6.94 3.69 20.09
C SER A 98 6.54 2.26 19.73
N LEU A 99 5.24 1.95 19.71
CA LEU A 99 4.73 0.63 19.31
C LEU A 99 5.08 0.32 17.84
N LEU A 100 4.97 1.32 16.95
CA LEU A 100 5.36 1.20 15.55
C LEU A 100 6.89 1.11 15.41
N GLU A 101 7.65 2.01 16.04
CA GLU A 101 9.12 2.04 15.95
C GLU A 101 9.78 0.76 16.46
N GLU A 102 9.21 0.11 17.46
CA GLU A 102 9.68 -1.18 17.99
C GLU A 102 9.39 -2.37 17.08
N SER A 103 8.58 -2.20 16.04
CA SER A 103 8.21 -3.29 15.13
C SER A 103 9.35 -3.67 14.22
N GLU A 104 9.57 -4.97 14.05
CA GLU A 104 10.75 -5.52 13.40
C GLU A 104 10.80 -5.22 11.89
N VAL A 105 9.63 -5.08 11.28
CA VAL A 105 9.44 -4.73 9.87
C VAL A 105 8.41 -3.61 9.74
N ASP A 106 8.30 -3.02 8.54
CA ASP A 106 7.20 -2.10 8.23
C ASP A 106 5.86 -2.86 8.28
N LEU A 107 4.97 -2.45 9.18
CA LEU A 107 3.66 -3.08 9.37
C LEU A 107 2.62 -2.67 8.31
N GLY A 108 3.02 -1.87 7.32
CA GLY A 108 2.15 -1.36 6.28
C GLY A 108 1.29 -0.18 6.74
N VAL A 109 1.62 0.45 7.87
CA VAL A 109 0.92 1.61 8.41
C VAL A 109 1.88 2.64 8.99
N ARG A 110 1.48 3.90 8.97
CA ARG A 110 2.14 5.02 9.63
C ARG A 110 1.13 5.78 10.49
N TRP A 111 1.59 6.33 11.60
CA TRP A 111 0.78 7.18 12.47
C TRP A 111 0.94 8.65 12.07
N GLU A 112 -0.16 9.30 11.73
CA GLU A 112 -0.17 10.72 11.33
C GLU A 112 -1.47 11.39 11.81
N ASN A 113 -1.34 12.52 12.51
CA ASN A 113 -2.46 13.36 12.94
C ASN A 113 -3.59 12.60 13.65
N GLY A 114 -3.24 11.65 14.53
CA GLY A 114 -4.23 10.91 15.31
C GLY A 114 -4.87 9.72 14.61
N ARG A 115 -4.31 9.29 13.46
CA ARG A 115 -4.83 8.18 12.65
C ARG A 115 -3.71 7.32 12.07
N PHE A 116 -4.01 6.05 11.81
CA PHE A 116 -3.19 5.19 10.99
C PHE A 116 -3.53 5.39 9.51
N ILE A 117 -2.49 5.57 8.71
CA ILE A 117 -2.57 5.64 7.26
C ILE A 117 -1.78 4.46 6.72
N LYS A 118 -2.27 3.77 5.68
CA LYS A 118 -1.46 2.77 4.98
C LYS A 118 -0.12 3.40 4.58
N SER A 119 1.01 2.80 4.94
CA SER A 119 2.32 3.42 4.71
C SER A 119 2.73 3.44 3.22
N GLY A 120 2.06 2.65 2.36
CA GLY A 120 2.43 2.46 0.96
C GLY A 120 3.91 2.06 0.84
N ALA A 121 4.45 2.03 -0.37
CA ALA A 121 5.89 2.08 -0.53
C ALA A 121 6.28 3.52 -0.84
N LYS A 122 6.23 4.44 0.15
CA LYS A 122 6.44 5.88 -0.05
C LYS A 122 7.60 6.24 -0.99
N ILE A 123 8.74 5.56 -0.87
CA ILE A 123 9.89 5.78 -1.76
C ILE A 123 9.56 5.40 -3.21
N LEU A 124 8.88 4.27 -3.42
CA LEU A 124 8.41 3.86 -4.74
C LEU A 124 7.31 4.78 -5.25
N ASP A 125 6.35 5.20 -4.43
CA ASP A 125 5.33 6.18 -4.80
C ASP A 125 5.98 7.50 -5.24
N ASP A 126 6.91 8.02 -4.44
CA ASP A 126 7.62 9.26 -4.77
C ASP A 126 8.44 9.12 -6.06
N LYS A 127 9.17 8.02 -6.23
CA LYS A 127 10.14 7.86 -7.35
C LYS A 127 9.55 7.28 -8.63
N LEU A 128 8.50 6.49 -8.55
CA LEU A 128 7.93 5.74 -9.66
C LEU A 128 6.52 6.20 -10.01
N VAL A 129 5.87 7.00 -9.16
CA VAL A 129 4.55 7.61 -9.44
C VAL A 129 4.67 9.14 -9.50
N ASN A 130 5.06 9.80 -8.42
CA ASN A 130 5.03 11.27 -8.33
C ASN A 130 6.06 11.94 -9.26
N ASP A 131 7.33 11.51 -9.22
CA ASP A 131 8.38 11.98 -10.14
C ASP A 131 7.97 11.75 -11.61
N VAL A 132 7.40 10.56 -11.89
CA VAL A 132 6.95 10.18 -13.24
C VAL A 132 5.82 11.08 -13.73
N LEU A 133 4.79 11.30 -12.93
CA LEU A 133 3.71 12.24 -13.24
C LEU A 133 4.25 13.64 -13.52
N TYR A 134 5.21 14.11 -12.72
CA TYR A 134 5.83 15.41 -12.93
C TYR A 134 6.52 15.51 -14.31
N TRP A 135 7.28 14.50 -14.72
CA TRP A 135 7.95 14.48 -16.02
C TRP A 135 7.00 14.35 -17.20
N LEU A 136 5.90 13.62 -17.03
CA LEU A 136 4.89 13.41 -18.07
C LEU A 136 4.05 14.66 -18.37
N ARG A 137 4.17 15.74 -17.59
CA ARG A 137 3.49 17.02 -17.82
C ARG A 137 3.95 17.75 -19.08
N ASP A 138 5.11 17.41 -19.65
CA ASP A 138 5.53 17.95 -20.94
C ASP A 138 4.51 17.52 -22.02
N ASN A 139 4.03 18.49 -22.81
CA ASN A 139 3.01 18.29 -23.85
C ASN A 139 3.34 17.12 -24.80
N LYS A 140 4.62 16.83 -25.05
CA LYS A 140 5.01 15.70 -25.92
C LYS A 140 4.66 14.33 -25.34
N TYR A 141 4.41 14.22 -24.04
CA TYR A 141 4.08 12.99 -23.32
C TYR A 141 2.61 12.89 -22.91
N ILE A 142 1.75 13.79 -23.39
CA ILE A 142 0.33 13.80 -23.01
C ILE A 142 -0.39 12.47 -23.30
N SER A 143 0.02 11.75 -24.35
CA SER A 143 -0.50 10.43 -24.71
C SER A 143 -0.06 9.31 -23.76
N VAL A 144 1.00 9.53 -22.97
CA VAL A 144 1.48 8.64 -21.91
C VAL A 144 0.83 9.01 -20.58
N MET A 145 0.75 10.31 -20.28
CA MET A 145 0.21 10.84 -19.04
C MET A 145 -1.24 10.42 -18.80
N LYS A 146 -2.10 10.59 -19.81
CA LYS A 146 -3.54 10.29 -19.69
C LYS A 146 -3.84 8.85 -19.26
N PRO A 147 -3.34 7.80 -19.94
CA PRO A 147 -3.58 6.42 -19.49
C PRO A 147 -2.89 6.13 -18.14
N PHE A 148 -1.71 6.70 -17.88
CA PHE A 148 -1.05 6.52 -16.58
C PHE A 148 -1.89 7.08 -15.42
N GLU A 149 -2.37 8.32 -15.52
CA GLU A 149 -3.26 8.94 -14.51
C GLU A 149 -4.57 8.15 -14.34
N LYS A 150 -5.17 7.70 -15.44
CA LYS A 150 -6.39 6.89 -15.42
C LYS A 150 -6.19 5.57 -14.68
N GLY A 151 -5.08 4.88 -14.92
CA GLY A 151 -4.77 3.64 -14.20
C GLY A 151 -4.54 3.86 -12.70
N LEU A 152 -3.92 4.98 -12.31
CA LEU A 152 -3.79 5.36 -10.89
C LEU A 152 -5.15 5.64 -10.25
N GLU A 153 -6.03 6.34 -10.97
CA GLU A 153 -7.40 6.59 -10.51
C GLU A 153 -8.17 5.27 -10.31
N HIS A 154 -8.09 4.34 -11.27
CA HIS A 154 -8.68 3.01 -11.11
C HIS A 154 -8.10 2.27 -9.90
N PHE A 155 -6.79 2.35 -9.69
CA PHE A 155 -6.15 1.70 -8.54
C PHE A 155 -6.68 2.25 -7.21
N LEU A 156 -6.84 3.56 -7.08
CA LEU A 156 -7.39 4.20 -5.87
C LEU A 156 -8.84 3.78 -5.57
N HIS A 157 -9.63 3.48 -6.60
CA HIS A 157 -11.01 3.04 -6.45
C HIS A 157 -11.15 1.52 -6.25
N SER A 158 -10.08 0.75 -6.46
CA SER A 158 -10.11 -0.71 -6.44
C SER A 158 -10.41 -1.32 -5.07
N ASP A 159 -10.10 -0.60 -3.98
CA ASP A 159 -10.45 -1.02 -2.60
C ASP A 159 -11.97 -1.24 -2.43
N LYS A 160 -12.80 -0.51 -3.20
CA LYS A 160 -14.26 -0.65 -3.20
C LYS A 160 -14.79 -1.48 -4.37
N ARG A 161 -13.97 -1.66 -5.40
CA ARG A 161 -14.32 -2.26 -6.69
C ARG A 161 -13.17 -3.15 -7.18
N PRO A 162 -12.95 -4.34 -6.61
CA PRO A 162 -11.80 -5.17 -6.99
C PRO A 162 -11.80 -5.56 -8.47
N GLU A 163 -12.95 -5.53 -9.15
CA GLU A 163 -13.09 -5.86 -10.56
C GLU A 163 -12.33 -4.89 -11.50
N ILE A 164 -12.12 -3.64 -11.08
CA ILE A 164 -11.40 -2.64 -11.90
C ILE A 164 -9.87 -2.77 -11.82
N LEU A 165 -9.34 -3.71 -11.03
CA LEU A 165 -7.90 -4.00 -10.99
C LEU A 165 -7.34 -4.40 -12.37
N SER A 166 -8.14 -5.10 -13.19
CA SER A 166 -7.73 -5.46 -14.55
C SER A 166 -7.67 -4.26 -15.51
N ASP A 167 -8.47 -3.23 -15.25
CA ASP A 167 -8.43 -1.97 -16.01
C ASP A 167 -7.13 -1.21 -15.72
N VAL A 168 -6.62 -1.27 -14.49
CA VAL A 168 -5.31 -0.69 -14.13
C VAL A 168 -4.19 -1.27 -14.99
N ILE A 169 -4.14 -2.60 -15.15
CA ILE A 169 -3.13 -3.27 -15.98
C ILE A 169 -3.23 -2.81 -17.43
N THR A 170 -4.45 -2.66 -17.94
CA THR A 170 -4.70 -2.18 -19.31
C THR A 170 -4.21 -0.76 -19.50
N ASP A 171 -4.58 0.16 -18.60
CA ASP A 171 -4.18 1.57 -18.65
C ASP A 171 -2.65 1.73 -18.51
N MET A 172 -2.02 0.97 -17.61
CA MET A 172 -0.55 0.98 -17.45
C MET A 172 0.18 0.44 -18.69
N TYR A 173 -0.36 -0.58 -19.35
CA TYR A 173 0.16 -1.05 -20.62
C TYR A 173 0.05 0.02 -21.71
N GLU A 174 -1.11 0.68 -21.82
CA GLU A 174 -1.35 1.73 -22.81
C GLU A 174 -0.39 2.91 -22.63
N ALA A 175 -0.11 3.30 -21.38
CA ALA A 175 0.89 4.30 -21.05
C ALA A 175 2.28 3.91 -21.59
N LEU A 176 2.73 2.69 -21.29
CA LEU A 176 4.03 2.22 -21.75
C LEU A 176 4.08 2.09 -23.29
N GLU A 177 3.02 1.60 -23.92
CA GLU A 177 2.94 1.54 -25.38
C GLU A 177 3.07 2.93 -26.01
N ALA A 178 2.33 3.91 -25.51
CA ALA A 178 2.41 5.30 -25.98
C ALA A 178 3.83 5.86 -25.83
N LEU A 179 4.49 5.56 -24.71
CA LEU A 179 5.87 5.99 -24.50
C LEU A 179 6.82 5.34 -25.51
N THR A 180 6.69 4.04 -25.76
CA THR A 180 7.56 3.37 -26.74
C THR A 180 7.37 3.93 -28.14
N LYS A 181 6.13 4.24 -28.55
CA LYS A 181 5.85 4.89 -29.85
C LYS A 181 6.59 6.22 -29.99
N ILE A 182 6.66 7.02 -28.93
CA ILE A 182 7.38 8.30 -28.89
C ILE A 182 8.90 8.07 -29.00
N VAL A 183 9.46 7.21 -28.13
CA VAL A 183 10.91 6.97 -28.05
C VAL A 183 11.46 6.31 -29.31
N THR A 184 10.74 5.36 -29.89
CA THR A 184 11.16 4.65 -31.10
C THR A 184 10.84 5.42 -32.38
N LYS A 185 10.03 6.49 -32.30
CA LYS A 185 9.47 7.23 -33.44
C LYS A 185 8.70 6.33 -34.41
N ARG A 186 7.95 5.36 -33.88
CA ARG A 186 7.13 4.39 -34.64
C ARG A 186 5.69 4.40 -34.13
N PRO A 187 4.86 5.38 -34.52
CA PRO A 187 3.51 5.57 -33.96
C PRO A 187 2.54 4.42 -34.25
N ASN A 188 2.78 3.68 -35.34
CA ASN A 188 1.89 2.60 -35.81
C ASN A 188 2.35 1.21 -35.34
N LYS A 189 3.26 1.12 -34.37
CA LYS A 189 3.77 -0.14 -33.85
C LYS A 189 3.36 -0.30 -32.39
N GLU A 190 2.89 -1.49 -32.06
CA GLU A 190 2.55 -1.90 -30.70
C GLU A 190 3.82 -2.04 -29.85
N LEU A 191 3.62 -2.14 -28.53
CA LEU A 191 4.70 -2.30 -27.56
C LEU A 191 5.59 -3.51 -27.87
N SER A 192 4.98 -4.65 -28.21
CA SER A 192 5.68 -5.90 -28.57
C SER A 192 6.65 -5.71 -29.74
N ALA A 193 6.23 -5.00 -30.78
CA ALA A 193 7.02 -4.72 -31.98
C ALA A 193 8.09 -3.62 -31.76
N ASN A 194 7.91 -2.79 -30.73
CA ASN A 194 8.86 -1.72 -30.37
C ASN A 194 9.88 -2.13 -29.30
N ARG A 195 9.67 -3.26 -28.61
CA ARG A 195 10.45 -3.71 -27.44
C ARG A 195 11.96 -3.59 -27.59
N GLU A 196 12.53 -4.24 -28.61
CA GLU A 196 13.99 -4.27 -28.80
C GLU A 196 14.57 -2.88 -29.08
N LEU A 197 13.89 -2.13 -29.94
CA LEU A 197 14.31 -0.78 -30.29
C LEU A 197 14.17 0.17 -29.12
N PHE A 198 13.12 0.03 -28.31
CA PHE A 198 12.90 0.82 -27.10
C PHE A 198 14.06 0.61 -26.12
N VAL A 199 14.37 -0.63 -25.76
CA VAL A 199 15.48 -0.98 -24.84
C VAL A 199 16.81 -0.43 -25.34
N SER A 200 17.07 -0.55 -26.66
CA SER A 200 18.26 0.02 -27.28
C SER A 200 18.31 1.55 -27.19
N LYS A 201 17.18 2.25 -27.43
CA LYS A 201 17.09 3.71 -27.40
C LYS A 201 17.32 4.29 -26.01
N VAL A 202 16.81 3.62 -24.96
CA VAL A 202 17.04 4.02 -23.56
C VAL A 202 18.39 3.55 -23.01
N LYS A 203 19.19 2.84 -23.83
CA LYS A 203 20.51 2.30 -23.45
C LYS A 203 20.46 1.40 -22.21
N ALA A 204 19.34 0.71 -21.98
CA ALA A 204 19.21 -0.25 -20.89
C ALA A 204 19.91 -1.56 -21.26
N SER A 205 20.29 -2.34 -20.23
CA SER A 205 20.92 -3.64 -20.44
C SER A 205 19.94 -4.63 -21.08
N SER A 206 20.47 -5.71 -21.66
CA SER A 206 19.65 -6.80 -22.22
C SER A 206 18.74 -7.47 -21.19
N ALA A 207 19.05 -7.37 -19.90
CA ALA A 207 18.17 -7.85 -18.82
C ALA A 207 16.80 -7.15 -18.85
N TYR A 208 16.75 -5.85 -19.17
CA TYR A 208 15.49 -5.11 -19.28
C TYR A 208 14.63 -5.56 -20.47
N LYS A 209 15.24 -6.13 -21.51
CA LYS A 209 14.47 -6.76 -22.60
C LYS A 209 13.62 -7.91 -22.08
N ARG A 210 14.21 -8.78 -21.25
CA ARG A 210 13.50 -9.91 -20.64
C ARG A 210 12.43 -9.42 -19.66
N ILE A 211 12.71 -8.41 -18.84
CA ILE A 211 11.71 -7.84 -17.93
C ILE A 211 10.53 -7.25 -18.73
N LEU A 212 10.81 -6.56 -19.84
CA LEU A 212 9.77 -6.01 -20.69
C LEU A 212 8.98 -7.10 -21.44
N ASP A 213 9.62 -8.22 -21.78
CA ASP A 213 8.95 -9.40 -22.33
C ASP A 213 7.94 -9.98 -21.34
N GLU A 214 8.36 -10.22 -20.09
CA GLU A 214 7.45 -10.71 -19.04
C GLU A 214 6.33 -9.71 -18.74
N TYR A 215 6.64 -8.41 -18.70
CA TYR A 215 5.64 -7.35 -18.53
C TYR A 215 4.55 -7.41 -19.61
N ILE A 216 4.94 -7.58 -20.88
CA ILE A 216 4.00 -7.66 -22.01
C ILE A 216 3.16 -8.92 -21.92
N THR A 217 3.80 -10.06 -21.64
CA THR A 217 3.11 -11.35 -21.48
C THR A 217 2.06 -11.26 -20.39
N TYR A 218 2.45 -10.79 -19.21
CA TYR A 218 1.56 -10.60 -18.08
C TYR A 218 0.37 -9.69 -18.43
N ALA A 219 0.63 -8.52 -19.02
CA ALA A 219 -0.45 -7.59 -19.38
C ALA A 219 -1.46 -8.20 -20.37
N ASN A 220 -0.98 -9.00 -21.33
CA ASN A 220 -1.83 -9.63 -22.33
C ASN A 220 -2.79 -10.67 -21.70
N GLU A 221 -2.44 -11.30 -20.58
CA GLU A 221 -3.35 -12.20 -19.84
C GLU A 221 -4.62 -11.50 -19.36
N PHE A 222 -4.53 -10.18 -19.11
CA PHE A 222 -5.65 -9.38 -18.57
C PHE A 222 -6.31 -8.48 -19.62
N ARG A 223 -5.60 -8.09 -20.69
CA ARG A 223 -6.13 -7.22 -21.76
C ARG A 223 -7.04 -7.93 -22.75
N HIS A 224 -6.81 -9.21 -23.03
CA HIS A 224 -7.63 -9.92 -24.01
C HIS A 224 -8.98 -10.36 -23.40
N ALA A 225 -9.99 -10.44 -24.26
CA ALA A 225 -11.24 -11.10 -23.91
C ALA A 225 -10.93 -12.54 -23.51
N ILE A 226 -11.62 -13.03 -22.49
CA ILE A 226 -11.42 -14.40 -22.01
C ILE A 226 -11.79 -15.36 -23.14
N GLU A 227 -10.90 -16.31 -23.46
CA GLU A 227 -11.29 -17.47 -24.26
C GLU A 227 -12.47 -18.18 -23.60
N GLU A 228 -13.47 -18.61 -24.38
CA GLU A 228 -14.66 -19.31 -23.87
C GLU A 228 -14.25 -20.44 -22.91
N GLY A 229 -14.70 -20.36 -21.66
CA GLY A 229 -14.49 -21.39 -20.64
C GLY A 229 -13.29 -21.19 -19.71
N LYS A 230 -12.49 -20.12 -19.85
CA LYS A 230 -11.46 -19.75 -18.86
C LYS A 230 -11.98 -18.67 -17.90
N THR A 231 -11.42 -18.57 -16.70
CA THR A 231 -11.61 -17.44 -15.80
C THR A 231 -10.32 -16.63 -15.76
N LYS A 232 -10.41 -15.29 -15.74
CA LYS A 232 -9.21 -14.47 -15.52
C LYS A 232 -8.61 -14.80 -14.14
N PRO A 233 -7.28 -14.80 -14.01
CA PRO A 233 -6.65 -14.88 -12.70
C PRO A 233 -7.19 -13.78 -11.78
N VAL A 234 -7.33 -14.10 -10.49
CA VAL A 234 -7.75 -13.12 -9.49
C VAL A 234 -6.55 -12.23 -9.17
N LEU A 235 -6.65 -10.94 -9.53
CA LEU A 235 -5.65 -9.94 -9.17
C LEU A 235 -5.81 -9.53 -7.71
N ASN A 236 -4.67 -9.30 -7.05
CA ASN A 236 -4.64 -8.62 -5.76
C ASN A 236 -4.00 -7.23 -5.90
N SER A 237 -4.33 -6.31 -4.99
CA SER A 237 -3.88 -4.92 -5.09
C SER A 237 -2.36 -4.77 -5.05
N ARG A 238 -1.62 -5.62 -4.32
CA ARG A 238 -0.15 -5.53 -4.24
C ARG A 238 0.52 -5.90 -5.56
N GLU A 239 -0.04 -6.89 -6.25
CA GLU A 239 0.43 -7.31 -7.56
C GLU A 239 0.21 -6.21 -8.61
N VAL A 240 -0.96 -5.57 -8.59
CA VAL A 240 -1.25 -4.43 -9.46
C VAL A 240 -0.40 -3.20 -9.12
N GLU A 241 -0.16 -2.93 -7.84
CA GLU A 241 0.75 -1.87 -7.37
C GLU A 241 2.18 -2.10 -7.90
N SER A 242 2.68 -3.34 -7.82
CA SER A 242 3.96 -3.73 -8.40
C SER A 242 4.01 -3.47 -9.92
N PHE A 243 2.91 -3.74 -10.63
CA PHE A 243 2.80 -3.45 -12.06
C PHE A 243 2.88 -1.96 -12.37
N ILE A 244 2.18 -1.11 -11.59
CA ILE A 244 2.27 0.36 -11.68
C ILE A 244 3.72 0.82 -11.49
N TYR A 245 4.41 0.31 -10.47
CA TYR A 245 5.80 0.65 -10.21
C TYR A 245 6.72 0.24 -11.35
N LEU A 246 6.51 -0.95 -11.93
CA LEU A 246 7.30 -1.41 -13.07
C LEU A 246 7.08 -0.54 -14.32
N THR A 247 5.84 -0.09 -14.57
CA THR A 247 5.55 0.92 -15.60
C THR A 247 6.31 2.22 -15.33
N GLY A 248 6.30 2.69 -14.08
CA GLY A 248 7.06 3.86 -13.64
C GLY A 248 8.58 3.73 -13.87
N VAL A 249 9.15 2.54 -13.63
CA VAL A 249 10.56 2.24 -13.94
C VAL A 249 10.85 2.41 -15.43
N PHE A 250 10.01 1.84 -16.30
CA PHE A 250 10.21 1.98 -17.75
C PHE A 250 10.07 3.42 -18.24
N ILE A 251 9.15 4.19 -17.67
CA ILE A 251 9.01 5.62 -17.97
C ILE A 251 10.28 6.37 -17.54
N ARG A 252 10.78 6.09 -16.33
CA ARG A 252 11.99 6.71 -15.79
C ARG A 252 13.25 6.44 -16.60
N LEU A 253 13.36 5.29 -17.28
CA LEU A 253 14.49 4.99 -18.17
C LEU A 253 14.56 5.94 -19.39
N THR A 254 13.49 6.67 -19.70
CA THR A 254 13.44 7.57 -20.86
C THR A 254 13.76 9.03 -20.54
N MET A 255 13.84 9.37 -19.25
CA MET A 255 14.05 10.71 -18.72
C MET A 255 15.53 10.90 -18.35
#